data_AF-A0A177AQP7-F1
#
_entry.id   AF-A0A177AQP7-F1
#
_cell.length_a   1.000
_cell.length_b   1.000
_cell.length_c   1.000
_cell.angle_alpha   90.00
_cell.angle_beta   90.00
_cell.angle_gamma   90.00
#
_symmetry.space_group_name_H-M   'P 1'
#
loop_
_entity.id
_entity.type
_entity.pdbx_description
1 polymer ?
#
loop_
_entity_poly.entity_id
_entity_poly.type
_entity_poly.pdbx_seq_one_letter_code
_entity_poly.pdbx_strand_id
1 'polypeptide(L)'
;MESILNAEKILYNLCSSRSFISGMLKQKVGKTNIKLFICSKDFIHNLKKSLEILEMIDKQLIKFQNDKVPISDVFYTFKFANVENVKLLKKINNEEKDYLLYLNDKKFEFMCGEAHRMGFLLDPRYVKESK
;
A
#
# COMPACT_ATOMS: atom_id res chain seq x y z
N MET A 1 -8.50 -9.36 4.38
CA MET A 1 -8.21 -8.06 5.05
C MET A 1 -9.27 -7.67 6.08
N GLU A 2 -10.53 -8.07 5.91
CA GLU A 2 -11.61 -7.88 6.90
C GLU A 2 -11.33 -8.53 8.28
N SER A 3 -10.64 -9.67 8.29
CA SER A 3 -10.18 -10.34 9.51
C SER A 3 -9.26 -9.48 10.40
N ILE A 4 -8.49 -8.56 9.80
CA ILE A 4 -7.55 -7.68 10.52
C ILE A 4 -8.30 -6.59 11.28
N LEU A 5 -9.35 -6.01 10.66
CA LEU A 5 -10.23 -5.05 11.33
C LEU A 5 -11.02 -5.71 12.46
N ASN A 6 -11.47 -6.94 12.26
CA ASN A 6 -12.19 -7.70 13.28
C ASN A 6 -11.32 -8.06 14.49
N ALA A 7 -9.99 -8.11 14.32
CA ALA A 7 -9.05 -8.34 15.42
C ALA A 7 -8.83 -7.11 16.31
N GLU A 8 -9.30 -5.92 15.94
CA GLU A 8 -9.05 -4.70 16.72
C GLU A 8 -9.59 -4.79 18.13
N LYS A 9 -10.85 -5.20 18.33
CA LYS A 9 -11.42 -5.33 19.68
C LYS A 9 -10.58 -6.24 20.58
N ILE A 10 -10.05 -7.33 20.01
CA ILE A 10 -9.21 -8.28 20.72
C ILE A 10 -7.87 -7.62 21.10
N LEU A 11 -7.24 -6.92 20.15
CA LEU A 11 -5.99 -6.20 20.37
C LEU A 11 -6.14 -5.08 21.41
N TYR A 12 -7.21 -4.29 21.31
CA TYR A 12 -7.52 -3.23 22.26
C TYR A 12 -7.72 -3.78 23.67
N ASN A 13 -8.50 -4.86 23.82
CA ASN A 13 -8.73 -5.50 25.11
C ASN A 13 -7.44 -6.06 25.71
N LEU A 14 -6.59 -6.68 24.88
CA LEU A 14 -5.30 -7.21 25.30
C LEU A 14 -4.38 -6.10 25.83
N CYS A 15 -4.22 -5.02 25.05
CA CYS A 15 -3.31 -3.91 25.37
C CYS A 15 -3.82 -2.98 26.47
N SER A 16 -5.14 -2.83 26.61
CA SER A 16 -5.74 -2.00 27.65
C SER A 16 -5.66 -2.65 29.04
N SER A 17 -5.52 -3.99 29.11
CA SER A 17 -5.38 -4.72 30.37
C SER A 17 -4.23 -4.19 31.25
N ARG A 18 -4.43 -4.25 32.58
CA ARG A 18 -3.43 -3.77 33.55
C ARG A 18 -2.15 -4.61 33.54
N SER A 19 -2.28 -5.91 33.25
CA SER A 19 -1.17 -6.86 33.21
C SER A 19 -0.37 -6.81 31.91
N PHE A 20 -0.80 -6.05 30.90
CA PHE A 20 -0.11 -5.97 29.62
C PHE A 20 1.33 -5.49 29.80
N ILE A 21 1.54 -4.34 30.47
CA ILE A 21 2.88 -3.75 30.74
C ILE A 21 3.53 -4.46 31.93
N SER A 22 3.83 -5.75 31.76
CA SER A 22 4.53 -6.61 32.71
C SER A 22 5.83 -7.16 32.10
N GLY A 23 6.77 -7.56 32.96
CA GLY A 23 8.06 -8.13 32.56
C GLY A 23 9.27 -7.26 32.92
N MET A 24 10.43 -7.57 32.32
CA MET A 24 11.69 -6.84 32.50
C MET A 24 11.61 -5.42 31.89
N LEU A 25 12.54 -4.53 32.27
CA LEU A 25 12.55 -3.13 31.84
C LEU A 25 12.45 -2.96 30.31
N LYS A 26 13.27 -3.69 29.53
CA LYS A 26 13.22 -3.65 28.06
C LYS A 26 11.86 -4.08 27.49
N GLN A 27 11.23 -5.09 28.09
CA GLN A 27 9.91 -5.57 27.69
C GLN A 27 8.83 -4.53 28.02
N LYS A 28 8.90 -3.90 29.19
CA LYS A 28 7.98 -2.84 29.60
C LYS A 28 8.01 -1.68 28.60
N VAL A 29 9.19 -1.22 28.19
CA VAL A 29 9.33 -0.14 27.18
C VAL A 29 8.63 -0.51 25.87
N GLY A 30 8.94 -1.69 25.31
CA GLY A 30 8.30 -2.15 24.07
C GLY A 30 6.78 -2.27 24.18
N LYS A 31 6.28 -2.85 25.29
CA LYS A 31 4.84 -3.00 25.53
C LYS A 31 4.14 -1.67 25.78
N THR A 32 4.79 -0.70 26.42
CA THR A 32 4.25 0.66 26.54
C THR A 32 4.06 1.28 25.16
N ASN A 33 5.05 1.17 24.28
CA ASN A 33 4.93 1.71 22.91
C ASN A 33 3.80 1.03 22.13
N ILE A 34 3.68 -0.30 22.21
CA ILE A 34 2.59 -1.04 21.58
C ILE A 34 1.22 -0.60 22.13
N LYS A 35 1.09 -0.44 23.45
CA LYS A 35 -0.15 0.03 24.08
C LYS A 35 -0.52 1.43 23.59
N LEU A 36 0.43 2.35 23.60
CA LEU A 36 0.21 3.72 23.13
C LEU A 36 -0.22 3.76 21.66
N PHE A 37 0.39 2.90 20.82
CA PHE A 37 0.03 2.80 19.41
C PHE A 37 -1.38 2.23 19.20
N ILE A 38 -1.68 1.04 19.76
CA ILE A 38 -2.96 0.34 19.55
C ILE A 38 -4.13 1.09 20.20
N CYS A 39 -3.92 1.67 21.37
CA CYS A 39 -4.96 2.44 22.06
C CYS A 39 -5.05 3.91 21.60
N SER A 40 -4.26 4.32 20.60
CA SER A 40 -4.38 5.66 20.02
C SER A 40 -5.71 5.85 19.32
N LYS A 41 -6.23 7.09 19.33
CA LYS A 41 -7.51 7.42 18.65
C LYS A 41 -7.46 7.19 17.14
N ASP A 42 -6.26 7.33 16.56
CA ASP A 42 -6.05 7.25 15.12
C ASP A 42 -5.72 5.83 14.65
N PHE A 43 -5.57 4.85 15.55
CA PHE A 43 -5.16 3.49 15.18
C PHE A 43 -6.06 2.88 14.10
N ILE A 44 -7.37 2.88 14.32
CA ILE A 44 -8.34 2.33 13.36
C ILE A 44 -8.35 3.11 12.05
N HIS A 45 -8.23 4.44 12.12
CA HIS A 45 -8.18 5.29 10.95
C HIS A 45 -6.96 4.97 10.08
N ASN A 46 -5.78 4.94 10.70
CA ASN A 46 -4.51 4.59 10.03
C ASN A 46 -4.53 3.16 9.51
N LEU A 47 -5.08 2.19 10.26
CA LEU A 47 -5.22 0.82 9.79
C LEU A 47 -6.10 0.75 8.53
N LYS A 48 -7.23 1.45 8.51
CA LYS A 48 -8.12 1.51 7.34
C LYS A 48 -7.44 2.14 6.12
N LYS A 49 -6.61 3.16 6.33
CA LYS A 49 -5.77 3.77 5.28
C LYS A 49 -4.75 2.76 4.74
N SER A 50 -3.98 2.12 5.63
CA SER A 50 -2.97 1.12 5.25
C SER A 50 -3.57 -0.03 4.46
N LEU A 51 -4.74 -0.54 4.87
CA LEU A 51 -5.43 -1.60 4.14
C LEU A 51 -5.81 -1.19 2.72
N GLU A 52 -6.32 0.03 2.52
CA GLU A 52 -6.70 0.51 1.18
C GLU A 52 -5.48 0.63 0.24
N ILE A 53 -4.34 1.10 0.77
CA ILE A 53 -3.07 1.16 0.03
C ILE A 53 -2.57 -0.26 -0.29
N LEU A 54 -2.61 -1.17 0.69
CA LEU A 54 -2.15 -2.56 0.51
C LEU A 54 -3.02 -3.31 -0.50
N GLU A 55 -4.34 -3.13 -0.49
CA GLU A 55 -5.26 -3.71 -1.48
C GLU A 55 -4.91 -3.27 -2.91
N MET A 56 -4.55 -2.01 -3.10
CA MET A 56 -4.11 -1.51 -4.40
C MET A 56 -2.79 -2.18 -4.83
N ILE A 57 -1.81 -2.27 -3.92
CA ILE A 57 -0.50 -2.86 -4.21
C ILE A 57 -0.63 -4.37 -4.50
N ASP A 58 -1.41 -5.08 -3.70
CA ASP A 58 -1.62 -6.53 -3.82
C ASP A 58 -2.18 -6.91 -5.19
N LYS A 59 -3.14 -6.13 -5.71
CA LYS A 59 -3.67 -6.32 -7.08
C LYS A 59 -2.57 -6.23 -8.14
N GLN A 60 -1.60 -5.33 -7.99
CA GLN A 60 -0.49 -5.20 -8.93
C GLN A 60 0.55 -6.31 -8.75
N LEU A 61 0.81 -6.74 -7.51
CA LEU A 61 1.70 -7.87 -7.24
C LEU A 61 1.16 -9.15 -7.86
N ILE A 62 -0.12 -9.46 -7.66
CA ILE A 62 -0.78 -10.63 -8.25
C ILE A 62 -0.70 -10.56 -9.78
N LYS A 63 -0.91 -9.38 -10.37
CA LYS A 63 -0.77 -9.19 -11.82
C LYS A 63 0.65 -9.58 -12.28
N PHE A 64 1.69 -8.97 -11.74
CA PHE A 64 3.07 -9.16 -12.21
C PHE A 64 3.76 -10.45 -11.75
N GLN A 65 3.15 -11.22 -10.86
CA GLN A 65 3.60 -12.59 -10.55
C GLN A 65 3.27 -13.58 -11.68
N ASN A 66 2.42 -13.22 -12.62
CA ASN A 66 2.09 -14.06 -13.76
C ASN A 66 3.13 -13.90 -14.88
N ASP A 67 3.83 -14.99 -15.23
CA ASP A 67 4.85 -15.01 -16.29
C ASP A 67 4.33 -14.65 -17.69
N LYS A 68 3.01 -14.59 -17.87
CA LYS A 68 2.36 -14.23 -19.14
C LYS A 68 2.07 -12.73 -19.28
N VAL A 69 2.46 -11.90 -18.31
CA VAL A 69 2.20 -10.45 -18.39
C VAL A 69 3.10 -9.84 -19.47
N PRO A 70 2.52 -9.18 -20.50
CA PRO A 70 3.32 -8.53 -21.52
C PRO A 70 4.18 -7.42 -20.93
N ILE A 71 5.39 -7.24 -21.46
CA ILE A 71 6.33 -6.22 -20.96
C ILE A 71 5.76 -4.78 -21.08
N SER A 72 4.87 -4.56 -22.04
CA SER A 72 4.13 -3.31 -22.26
C SER A 72 3.23 -2.92 -21.08
N ASP A 73 2.69 -3.90 -20.35
CA ASP A 73 1.85 -3.68 -19.19
C ASP A 73 2.61 -3.01 -18.05
N VAL A 74 3.93 -3.18 -17.95
CA VAL A 74 4.76 -2.56 -16.91
C VAL A 74 4.70 -1.03 -17.05
N PHE A 75 4.98 -0.52 -18.25
CA PHE A 75 4.93 0.92 -18.49
C PHE A 75 3.53 1.47 -18.27
N TYR A 76 2.51 0.82 -18.87
CA TYR A 76 1.12 1.25 -18.72
C TYR A 76 0.68 1.32 -17.26
N THR A 77 1.02 0.30 -16.48
CA THR A 77 0.57 0.19 -15.09
C THR A 77 1.13 1.30 -14.23
N PHE A 78 2.43 1.58 -14.33
CA PHE A 78 3.05 2.61 -13.50
C PHE A 78 2.72 4.02 -13.96
N LYS A 79 2.63 4.27 -15.28
CA LYS A 79 2.36 5.62 -15.79
C LYS A 79 0.89 6.02 -15.79
N PHE A 80 -0.03 5.06 -15.89
CA PHE A 80 -1.45 5.35 -16.00
C PHE A 80 -2.27 4.65 -14.92
N ALA A 81 -2.24 3.32 -14.87
CA ALA A 81 -3.17 2.57 -14.02
C ALA A 81 -3.00 2.89 -12.52
N ASN A 82 -1.76 2.95 -12.02
CA ASN A 82 -1.48 3.29 -10.63
C ASN A 82 -1.87 4.73 -10.30
N VAL A 83 -1.69 5.66 -11.24
CA VAL A 83 -2.10 7.06 -11.07
C VAL A 83 -3.61 7.15 -10.87
N GLU A 84 -4.38 6.46 -11.71
CA GLU A 84 -5.84 6.40 -11.57
C GLU A 84 -6.27 5.65 -10.30
N ASN A 85 -5.61 4.55 -9.97
CA ASN A 85 -5.90 3.80 -8.74
C ASN A 85 -5.69 4.65 -7.48
N VAL A 86 -4.61 5.45 -7.42
CA VAL A 86 -4.34 6.35 -6.29
C VAL A 86 -5.41 7.44 -6.18
N LYS A 87 -5.86 8.00 -7.31
CA LYS A 87 -6.96 8.98 -7.31
C LYS A 87 -8.25 8.41 -6.71
N LEU A 88 -8.53 7.13 -6.97
CA LEU A 88 -9.72 6.42 -6.49
C LEU A 88 -9.70 6.03 -5.00
N LEU A 89 -8.55 6.11 -4.31
CA LEU A 89 -8.47 5.82 -2.87
C LEU A 89 -9.31 6.85 -2.08
N LYS A 90 -10.21 6.38 -1.22
CA LYS A 90 -11.20 7.22 -0.54
C LYS A 90 -10.80 7.60 0.88
N LYS A 91 -10.00 6.78 1.55
CA LYS A 91 -9.61 7.00 2.97
C LYS A 91 -8.30 7.76 3.10
N ILE A 92 -7.60 7.97 1.98
CA ILE A 92 -6.32 8.67 1.87
C ILE A 92 -6.55 10.13 1.49
N ASN A 93 -5.86 11.07 2.15
CA ASN A 93 -5.96 12.49 1.84
C ASN A 93 -5.09 12.87 0.61
N ASN A 94 -5.20 14.13 0.15
CA ASN A 94 -4.48 14.55 -1.05
C ASN A 94 -2.96 14.57 -0.88
N GLU A 95 -2.44 15.03 0.26
CA GLU A 95 -0.99 15.05 0.54
C GLU A 95 -0.40 13.63 0.54
N GLU A 96 -1.12 12.68 1.13
CA GLU A 96 -0.74 11.27 1.12
C GLU A 96 -0.83 10.66 -0.29
N LYS A 97 -1.83 11.04 -1.09
CA LYS A 97 -1.91 10.63 -2.50
C LYS A 97 -0.73 11.17 -3.31
N ASP A 98 -0.37 12.43 -3.13
CA ASP A 98 0.78 13.05 -3.80
C ASP A 98 2.07 12.31 -3.43
N TYR A 99 2.22 11.94 -2.15
CA TYR A 99 3.35 11.12 -1.71
C TYR A 99 3.36 9.73 -2.35
N LEU A 100 2.22 9.06 -2.47
CA LEU A 100 2.12 7.76 -3.16
C LEU A 100 2.46 7.87 -4.65
N LEU A 101 2.02 8.93 -5.33
CA LEU A 101 2.36 9.19 -6.73
C LEU A 101 3.86 9.45 -6.90
N TYR A 102 4.45 10.24 -6.00
CA TYR A 102 5.89 10.46 -5.95
C TYR A 102 6.67 9.14 -5.81
N LEU A 103 6.25 8.27 -4.88
CA LEU A 103 6.88 6.95 -4.70
C LEU A 103 6.72 6.07 -5.94
N ASN A 104 5.55 6.08 -6.57
CA ASN A 104 5.28 5.35 -7.81
C ASN A 104 6.21 5.82 -8.94
N ASP A 105 6.38 7.12 -9.11
CA ASP A 105 7.30 7.68 -10.12
C ASP A 105 8.76 7.33 -9.84
N LYS A 106 9.21 7.41 -8.59
CA LYS A 106 10.58 7.01 -8.21
C LYS A 106 10.84 5.53 -8.49
N LYS A 107 9.87 4.66 -8.22
CA LYS A 107 9.97 3.24 -8.54
C LYS A 107 9.95 3.00 -10.04
N PHE A 108 9.09 3.71 -10.77
CA PHE A 108 9.06 3.65 -12.22
C PHE A 108 10.40 4.05 -12.84
N GLU A 109 10.99 5.17 -12.42
CA GLU A 109 12.31 5.63 -12.90
C GLU A 109 13.40 4.60 -12.66
N PHE A 110 13.36 3.91 -11.52
CA PHE A 110 14.33 2.88 -11.17
C PHE A 110 14.17 1.58 -12.00
N MET A 111 12.93 1.14 -12.25
CA MET A 111 12.67 -0.17 -12.86
C MET A 111 12.46 -0.14 -14.38
N CYS A 112 11.92 0.96 -14.90
CA CYS A 112 11.43 1.02 -16.27
C CYS A 112 12.50 1.48 -17.28
N GLY A 113 13.22 0.52 -17.85
CA GLY A 113 14.13 0.75 -18.98
C GLY A 113 13.43 0.84 -20.35
N GLU A 114 14.22 1.08 -21.40
CA GLU A 114 13.77 1.28 -22.79
C GLU A 114 12.92 0.14 -23.35
N ALA A 115 13.23 -1.11 -22.98
CA ALA A 115 12.45 -2.27 -23.45
C ALA A 115 10.98 -2.20 -23.04
N HIS A 116 10.67 -1.69 -21.84
CA HIS A 116 9.29 -1.50 -21.39
C HIS A 116 8.59 -0.38 -22.17
N ARG A 117 9.31 0.71 -22.47
CA ARG A 117 8.79 1.85 -23.24
C ARG A 117 8.47 1.44 -24.67
N MET A 118 9.40 0.75 -25.32
CA MET A 118 9.22 0.22 -26.68
C MET A 118 8.14 -0.84 -26.72
N GLY A 119 8.11 -1.74 -25.73
CA GLY A 119 7.05 -2.72 -25.59
C GLY A 119 5.68 -2.05 -25.54
N PHE A 120 5.53 -1.01 -24.72
CA PHE A 120 4.30 -0.21 -24.65
C PHE A 120 3.95 0.48 -25.96
N LEU A 121 4.90 1.19 -26.57
CA LEU A 121 4.70 1.93 -27.82
C LEU A 121 4.26 1.04 -28.98
N LEU A 122 4.78 -0.18 -29.03
CA LEU A 122 4.49 -1.15 -30.09
C LEU A 122 3.27 -2.03 -29.80
N ASP A 123 2.68 -1.92 -28.60
CA ASP A 123 1.53 -2.73 -28.23
C ASP A 123 0.23 -2.13 -28.79
N PRO A 124 -0.48 -2.85 -29.67
CA PRO A 124 -1.71 -2.35 -30.27
C PRO A 124 -2.80 -2.05 -29.23
N ARG A 125 -2.73 -2.65 -28.03
CA ARG A 125 -3.69 -2.41 -26.94
C ARG A 125 -3.58 -0.99 -26.37
N TYR A 126 -2.45 -0.31 -26.54
CA TYR A 126 -2.15 1.00 -25.92
C TYR A 126 -1.95 2.14 -26.93
N VAL A 127 -2.37 1.94 -28.18
CA VAL A 127 -2.16 2.91 -29.27
C VAL A 127 -2.87 4.24 -29.02
N LYS A 128 -3.96 4.27 -28.23
CA LYS A 128 -4.69 5.50 -27.92
C LYS A 128 -4.02 6.30 -26.81
N GLU A 129 -3.30 5.62 -25.93
CA GLU A 129 -2.57 6.16 -24.78
C GLU A 129 -1.13 6.54 -25.14
N SER A 130 -0.67 6.17 -26.34
CA SER A 130 0.68 6.45 -26.87
C SER A 130 0.74 7.69 -27.77
N LYS A 131 -0.37 8.40 -27.95
CA LYS A 131 -0.46 9.67 -28.71
C LYS A 131 -0.57 10.85 -27.76
#